data_AF-A0A7V8FJ80-F1
#
_entry.id   AF-A0A7V8FJ80-F1
#
_cell.length_a   1.000
_cell.length_b   1.000
_cell.length_c   1.000
_cell.angle_alpha   90.00
_cell.angle_beta   90.00
_cell.angle_gamma   90.00
#
_symmetry.space_group_name_H-M   'P 1'
#
loop_
_entity.id
_entity.type
_entity.pdbx_description
1 polymer ?
#
loop_
_entity_poly.entity_id
_entity_poly.type
_entity_poly.pdbx_seq_one_letter_code
_entity_poly.pdbx_strand_id
1 'polypeptide(L)'
;MQCWITLLSLALGAAVVAPTTQAAPAWVTAWTASPAPDRKDGKPGEPVQFAAQTVRQDMRVGSRGDALRLRISNELGTAPLHVEDIRVRLKDGKGAAMPVTVDGRRAIDVPVGASLLSDPVVLPLAALQQISVTAWFPQPTQPAVRRTVVRVADGRQDAVADAVRVSYQQNVFSAVLVQRAERPQVIVALGDSITEGATAARGSFNQWPERLGERLQQACPDRFVVLNQGISGNKLLDHGRSHSALSRLDRDVIAVADADQVIVFEGINDIRHGGGAQPLLGRNAPYMLLGYRQLAARLHAHGIRTYLGTLTPFGGSERYEPVSATTRASINQWARSKDNGFDGVIDFDAALRDPKQPESLPAAIARDHLHPNDEGYRRMADAIDLGLFGCQAPR
;
A
#
# COMPACT_ATOMS: atom_id res chain seq x y z
N MET A 1 1.03 4.07 91.09
CA MET A 1 2.06 3.51 90.19
C MET A 1 1.44 3.36 88.81
N GLN A 2 1.78 4.26 87.88
CA GLN A 2 1.27 4.29 86.51
C GLN A 2 2.04 3.30 85.63
N CYS A 3 1.34 2.37 85.00
CA CYS A 3 1.89 1.50 83.96
C CYS A 3 1.38 2.00 82.59
N TRP A 4 2.30 2.49 81.76
CA TRP A 4 2.04 2.87 80.39
C TRP A 4 2.20 1.64 79.51
N ILE A 5 1.15 1.25 78.76
CA ILE A 5 1.24 0.22 77.71
C ILE A 5 1.25 0.94 76.37
N THR A 6 2.41 0.99 75.75
CA THR A 6 2.62 1.49 74.38
C THR A 6 2.33 0.35 73.41
N LEU A 7 1.22 0.44 72.66
CA LEU A 7 0.91 -0.47 71.56
C LEU A 7 1.65 -0.02 70.30
N LEU A 8 2.71 -0.76 69.92
CA LEU A 8 3.39 -0.61 68.63
C LEU A 8 2.62 -1.42 67.57
N SER A 9 1.92 -0.75 66.67
CA SER A 9 1.35 -1.36 65.47
C SER A 9 2.41 -1.42 64.36
N LEU A 10 2.98 -2.60 64.11
CA LEU A 10 3.79 -2.86 62.91
C LEU A 10 2.86 -3.01 61.70
N ALA A 11 2.84 -2.00 60.83
CA ALA A 11 2.28 -2.13 59.50
C ALA A 11 3.32 -2.75 58.56
N LEU A 12 3.22 -4.06 58.28
CA LEU A 12 3.96 -4.68 57.18
C LEU A 12 3.34 -4.21 55.85
N GLY A 13 3.97 -3.24 55.20
CA GLY A 13 3.66 -2.88 53.82
C GLY A 13 4.21 -3.95 52.87
N ALA A 14 3.37 -4.89 52.47
CA ALA A 14 3.69 -5.78 51.35
C ALA A 14 3.60 -4.99 50.05
N ALA A 15 4.74 -4.61 49.47
CA ALA A 15 4.80 -4.06 48.14
C ALA A 15 4.38 -5.16 47.14
N VAL A 16 3.14 -5.10 46.67
CA VAL A 16 2.67 -5.94 45.56
C VAL A 16 3.34 -5.42 44.30
N VAL A 17 4.46 -6.05 43.92
CA VAL A 17 5.05 -5.85 42.59
C VAL A 17 4.12 -6.55 41.61
N ALA A 18 3.23 -5.79 40.96
CA ALA A 18 2.44 -6.32 39.87
C ALA A 18 3.39 -6.85 38.78
N PRO A 19 3.23 -8.09 38.30
CA PRO A 19 4.05 -8.57 37.20
C PRO A 19 3.84 -7.64 36.02
N THR A 20 4.93 -7.09 35.47
CA THR A 20 4.89 -6.41 34.18
C THR A 20 4.41 -7.41 33.15
N THR A 21 3.12 -7.37 32.81
CA THR A 21 2.58 -8.11 31.68
C THR A 21 3.28 -7.60 30.45
N GLN A 22 4.26 -8.36 29.96
CA GLN A 22 4.90 -8.07 28.70
C GLN A 22 3.80 -8.12 27.64
N ALA A 23 3.48 -6.97 27.05
CA ALA A 23 2.43 -6.86 26.06
C ALA A 23 2.68 -7.90 24.97
N ALA A 24 1.64 -8.65 24.60
CA ALA A 24 1.75 -9.65 23.56
C ALA A 24 2.30 -8.98 22.29
N PRO A 25 3.29 -9.59 21.62
CA PRO A 25 3.91 -8.98 20.45
C PRO A 25 2.86 -8.67 19.38
N ALA A 26 2.90 -7.44 18.85
CA ALA A 26 1.95 -6.95 17.86
C ALA A 26 2.29 -7.48 16.46
N TRP A 27 1.25 -7.89 15.73
CA TRP A 27 1.35 -8.13 14.29
C TRP A 27 1.08 -6.82 13.56
N VAL A 28 2.05 -6.35 12.81
CA VAL A 28 1.98 -5.07 12.10
C VAL A 28 2.07 -5.33 10.60
N THR A 29 1.16 -4.76 9.83
CA THR A 29 1.22 -4.82 8.37
C THR A 29 2.44 -4.03 7.88
N ALA A 30 3.35 -4.70 7.17
CA ALA A 30 4.63 -4.17 6.73
C ALA A 30 4.76 -4.07 5.20
N TRP A 31 3.84 -4.69 4.45
CA TRP A 31 3.74 -4.54 3.00
C TRP A 31 2.29 -4.84 2.60
N THR A 32 1.80 -4.18 1.54
CA THR A 32 0.46 -4.41 1.00
C THR A 32 0.39 -4.32 -0.53
N ALA A 33 -0.61 -4.99 -1.08
CA ALA A 33 -1.16 -4.74 -2.40
C ALA A 33 -2.68 -4.92 -2.35
N SER A 34 -3.43 -3.92 -2.81
CA SER A 34 -4.89 -3.93 -2.71
C SER A 34 -5.55 -5.02 -3.56
N PRO A 35 -6.61 -5.69 -3.09
CA PRO A 35 -7.47 -6.49 -3.93
C PRO A 35 -8.03 -5.67 -5.11
N ALA A 36 -7.93 -6.21 -6.32
CA ALA A 36 -8.42 -5.59 -7.54
C ALA A 36 -9.09 -6.65 -8.43
N PRO A 37 -10.23 -6.33 -9.08
CA PRO A 37 -10.89 -7.28 -9.96
C PRO A 37 -9.99 -7.65 -11.14
N ASP A 38 -10.30 -8.76 -11.81
CA ASP A 38 -9.64 -9.11 -13.07
C ASP A 38 -9.76 -7.95 -14.06
N ARG A 39 -8.62 -7.56 -14.63
CA ARG A 39 -8.51 -6.42 -15.54
C ARG A 39 -9.06 -6.72 -16.92
N LYS A 40 -9.21 -8.00 -17.30
CA LYS A 40 -9.73 -8.44 -18.61
C LYS A 40 -9.08 -7.74 -19.81
N ASP A 41 -7.82 -7.32 -19.67
CA ASP A 41 -7.06 -6.63 -20.70
C ASP A 41 -6.21 -7.59 -21.56
N GLY A 42 -6.37 -8.90 -21.36
CA GLY A 42 -5.89 -9.95 -22.26
C GLY A 42 -6.79 -10.13 -23.51
N LYS A 43 -6.48 -11.12 -24.33
CA LYS A 43 -7.26 -11.41 -25.55
C LYS A 43 -8.66 -11.94 -25.18
N PRO A 44 -9.69 -11.72 -26.02
CA PRO A 44 -11.00 -12.35 -25.84
C PRO A 44 -10.86 -13.88 -25.68
N GLY A 45 -11.35 -14.42 -24.56
CA GLY A 45 -11.20 -15.84 -24.19
C GLY A 45 -10.11 -16.13 -23.17
N GLU A 46 -9.24 -15.17 -22.83
CA GLU A 46 -8.28 -15.31 -21.73
C GLU A 46 -8.93 -14.81 -20.43
N PRO A 47 -9.04 -15.66 -19.40
CA PRO A 47 -8.36 -15.28 -18.15
C PRO A 47 -7.84 -16.50 -17.41
N VAL A 48 -6.54 -16.73 -17.59
CA VAL A 48 -5.72 -17.56 -16.72
C VAL A 48 -4.42 -16.79 -16.59
N GLN A 49 -4.09 -16.30 -15.40
CA GLN A 49 -2.80 -15.61 -15.21
C GLN A 49 -1.69 -16.60 -14.92
N PHE A 50 -2.01 -17.64 -14.14
CA PHE A 50 -1.10 -18.73 -13.85
C PHE A 50 -1.76 -20.06 -14.14
N ALA A 51 -1.04 -20.98 -14.78
CA ALA A 51 -1.47 -22.37 -14.97
C ALA A 51 -0.26 -23.28 -15.00
N ALA A 52 -0.21 -24.23 -14.07
CA ALA A 52 0.93 -25.13 -13.89
C ALA A 52 2.26 -24.37 -13.82
N GLN A 53 2.30 -23.30 -13.01
CA GLN A 53 3.42 -22.38 -12.90
C GLN A 53 3.84 -22.10 -11.46
N THR A 54 5.14 -21.92 -11.26
CA THR A 54 5.71 -21.39 -10.02
C THR A 54 5.91 -19.89 -10.18
N VAL A 55 5.32 -19.11 -9.28
CA VAL A 55 5.38 -17.64 -9.31
C VAL A 55 6.17 -17.15 -8.12
N ARG A 56 7.15 -16.27 -8.37
CA ARG A 56 7.91 -15.55 -7.36
C ARG A 56 7.53 -14.08 -7.34
N GLN A 57 7.25 -13.54 -6.17
CA GLN A 57 7.13 -12.12 -5.93
C GLN A 57 8.22 -11.66 -4.96
N ASP A 58 8.94 -10.62 -5.35
CA ASP A 58 9.88 -9.92 -4.47
C ASP A 58 9.15 -8.74 -3.80
N MET A 59 9.27 -8.61 -2.50
CA MET A 59 8.64 -7.55 -1.71
C MET A 59 9.66 -6.89 -0.81
N ARG A 60 9.62 -5.56 -0.68
CA ARG A 60 10.35 -4.82 0.34
C ARG A 60 9.43 -4.66 1.55
N VAL A 61 9.89 -5.12 2.70
CA VAL A 61 9.09 -5.14 3.93
C VAL A 61 9.41 -3.89 4.74
N GLY A 62 8.42 -3.02 4.94
CA GLY A 62 8.59 -1.69 5.51
C GLY A 62 8.93 -1.65 7.00
N SER A 63 8.74 -2.75 7.73
CA SER A 63 9.05 -2.86 9.16
C SER A 63 10.03 -3.98 9.43
N ARG A 64 10.86 -3.79 10.45
CA ARG A 64 11.57 -4.91 11.10
C ARG A 64 10.58 -5.85 11.81
N GLY A 65 11.01 -7.07 12.07
CA GLY A 65 10.29 -8.03 12.91
C GLY A 65 11.03 -9.35 13.04
N ASP A 66 10.56 -10.20 13.95
CA ASP A 66 11.19 -11.48 14.29
C ASP A 66 10.54 -12.67 13.55
N ALA A 67 9.29 -12.49 13.14
CA ALA A 67 8.51 -13.44 12.37
C ALA A 67 7.59 -12.70 11.40
N LEU A 68 7.12 -13.40 10.36
CA LEU A 68 6.16 -12.86 9.40
C LEU A 68 4.95 -13.78 9.18
N ARG A 69 3.87 -13.19 8.69
CA ARG A 69 2.70 -13.87 8.12
C ARG A 69 2.40 -13.29 6.75
N LEU A 70 1.87 -14.13 5.86
CA LEU A 70 1.34 -13.71 4.57
C LEU A 70 -0.19 -13.65 4.65
N ARG A 71 -0.80 -12.62 4.06
CA ARG A 71 -2.23 -12.59 3.73
C ARG A 71 -2.38 -12.98 2.27
N ILE A 72 -3.11 -14.08 2.04
CA ILE A 72 -3.37 -14.66 0.73
C ILE A 72 -4.85 -14.38 0.42
N SER A 73 -5.11 -13.54 -0.57
CA SER A 73 -6.44 -12.96 -0.82
C SER A 73 -7.09 -13.50 -2.10
N ASN A 74 -8.37 -13.84 -1.94
CA ASN A 74 -9.32 -14.11 -3.00
C ASN A 74 -10.58 -13.22 -2.82
N GLU A 75 -10.43 -12.07 -2.17
CA GLU A 75 -11.54 -11.20 -1.74
C GLU A 75 -12.36 -10.64 -2.89
N LEU A 76 -11.75 -10.47 -4.08
CA LEU A 76 -12.43 -10.09 -5.31
C LEU A 76 -12.39 -11.18 -6.39
N GLY A 77 -12.02 -12.41 -6.02
CA GLY A 77 -12.03 -13.53 -6.95
C GLY A 77 -13.44 -14.01 -7.26
N THR A 78 -13.57 -14.81 -8.32
CA THR A 78 -14.86 -15.34 -8.80
C THR A 78 -14.92 -16.87 -8.77
N ALA A 79 -13.81 -17.53 -8.40
CA ALA A 79 -13.71 -18.97 -8.16
C ALA A 79 -12.78 -19.22 -6.97
N PRO A 80 -12.85 -20.39 -6.29
CA PRO A 80 -11.89 -20.75 -5.25
C PRO A 80 -10.45 -20.65 -5.77
N LEU A 81 -9.57 -20.05 -4.97
CA LEU A 81 -8.14 -19.93 -5.30
C LEU A 81 -7.39 -21.11 -4.68
N HIS A 82 -6.90 -22.01 -5.52
CA HIS A 82 -6.04 -23.11 -5.10
C HIS A 82 -4.56 -22.73 -5.20
N VAL A 83 -3.81 -22.90 -4.11
CA VAL A 83 -2.37 -22.60 -4.04
C VAL A 83 -1.64 -23.68 -3.23
N GLU A 84 -0.45 -24.04 -3.69
CA GLU A 84 0.42 -25.00 -3.03
C GLU A 84 1.83 -24.44 -2.82
N ASP A 85 2.60 -25.09 -1.95
CA ASP A 85 4.05 -24.92 -1.80
C ASP A 85 4.52 -23.47 -1.67
N ILE A 86 3.82 -22.68 -0.86
CA ILE A 86 4.26 -21.33 -0.55
C ILE A 86 5.56 -21.40 0.26
N ARG A 87 6.57 -20.64 -0.16
CA ARG A 87 7.85 -20.52 0.56
C ARG A 87 8.30 -19.07 0.59
N VAL A 88 8.97 -18.69 1.66
CA VAL A 88 9.54 -17.36 1.84
C VAL A 88 11.03 -17.44 2.18
N ARG A 89 11.82 -16.50 1.69
CA ARG A 89 13.24 -16.34 2.04
C ARG A 89 13.64 -14.87 2.00
N LEU A 90 14.75 -14.52 2.64
CA LEU A 90 15.42 -13.25 2.38
C LEU A 90 15.95 -13.25 0.93
N LYS A 91 15.79 -12.11 0.25
CA LYS A 91 16.19 -11.98 -1.16
C LYS A 91 17.70 -11.85 -1.36
N ASP A 92 18.45 -11.47 -0.32
CA ASP A 92 19.92 -11.42 -0.38
C ASP A 92 20.58 -12.79 -0.54
N GLY A 93 19.78 -13.86 -0.63
CA GLY A 93 20.21 -15.24 -0.84
C GLY A 93 20.76 -15.88 0.43
N LYS A 94 20.75 -15.16 1.57
CA LYS A 94 21.21 -15.70 2.84
C LYS A 94 20.06 -16.46 3.51
N GLY A 95 20.34 -17.69 3.89
CA GLY A 95 19.37 -18.56 4.57
C GLY A 95 18.53 -19.42 3.64
N ALA A 96 17.96 -20.49 4.20
CA ALA A 96 17.12 -21.42 3.48
C ALA A 96 15.71 -20.83 3.25
N ALA A 97 15.03 -21.33 2.22
CA ALA A 97 13.62 -21.04 2.03
C ALA A 97 12.79 -21.74 3.11
N MET A 98 11.97 -20.97 3.80
CA MET A 98 11.07 -21.44 4.84
C MET A 98 9.70 -21.77 4.24
N PRO A 99 9.11 -22.93 4.54
CA PRO A 99 7.74 -23.22 4.13
C PRO A 99 6.77 -22.25 4.82
N VAL A 100 5.76 -21.82 4.07
CA VAL A 100 4.63 -21.06 4.60
C VAL A 100 3.42 -21.99 4.56
N THR A 101 2.77 -22.17 5.70
CA THR A 101 1.59 -23.00 5.86
C THR A 101 0.39 -22.18 6.32
N VAL A 102 -0.81 -22.75 6.18
CA VAL A 102 -2.03 -22.23 6.81
C VAL A 102 -2.62 -23.36 7.63
N ASP A 103 -2.65 -23.22 8.96
CA ASP A 103 -3.08 -24.30 9.86
C ASP A 103 -2.30 -25.60 9.60
N GLY A 104 -0.98 -25.48 9.41
CA GLY A 104 -0.06 -26.57 9.08
C GLY A 104 -0.16 -27.11 7.65
N ARG A 105 -1.12 -26.64 6.83
CA ARG A 105 -1.34 -27.13 5.46
C ARG A 105 -0.43 -26.43 4.45
N ARG A 106 0.14 -27.20 3.52
CA ARG A 106 0.96 -26.71 2.39
C ARG A 106 0.17 -26.50 1.10
N ALA A 107 -1.05 -27.02 1.03
CA ALA A 107 -2.00 -26.83 -0.06
C ALA A 107 -3.28 -26.27 0.54
N ILE A 108 -3.78 -25.19 -0.05
CA ILE A 108 -4.93 -24.44 0.48
C ILE A 108 -5.88 -24.07 -0.65
N ASP A 109 -7.15 -23.98 -0.28
CA ASP A 109 -8.20 -23.36 -1.09
C ASP A 109 -8.69 -22.11 -0.34
N VAL A 110 -8.50 -20.94 -0.95
CA VAL A 110 -9.03 -19.69 -0.43
C VAL A 110 -10.43 -19.48 -1.02
N PRO A 111 -11.50 -19.45 -0.20
CA PRO A 111 -12.86 -19.26 -0.69
C PRO A 111 -13.02 -17.93 -1.43
N VAL A 112 -14.00 -17.90 -2.33
CA VAL A 112 -14.42 -16.65 -2.98
C VAL A 112 -14.82 -15.62 -1.93
N GLY A 113 -14.33 -14.39 -2.06
CA GLY A 113 -14.67 -13.30 -1.13
C GLY A 113 -13.89 -13.33 0.19
N ALA A 114 -12.93 -14.24 0.34
CA ALA A 114 -12.16 -14.40 1.58
C ALA A 114 -10.66 -14.16 1.39
N SER A 115 -9.95 -14.02 2.51
CA SER A 115 -8.50 -14.10 2.57
C SER A 115 -8.06 -14.97 3.74
N LEU A 116 -6.97 -15.71 3.59
CA LEU A 116 -6.36 -16.49 4.66
C LEU A 116 -5.08 -15.84 5.15
N LEU A 117 -4.79 -15.98 6.44
CA LEU A 117 -3.49 -15.66 7.03
C LEU A 117 -2.68 -16.94 7.18
N SER A 118 -1.39 -16.87 6.85
CA SER A 118 -0.47 -17.96 7.13
C SER A 118 -0.19 -18.13 8.61
N ASP A 119 0.31 -19.30 8.96
CA ASP A 119 1.00 -19.52 10.22
C ASP A 119 2.23 -18.59 10.33
N PRO A 120 2.68 -18.23 11.54
CA PRO A 120 3.92 -17.49 11.74
C PRO A 120 5.12 -18.22 11.14
N VAL A 121 5.92 -17.52 10.34
CA VAL A 121 7.23 -17.99 9.88
C VAL A 121 8.31 -17.20 10.59
N VAL A 122 9.13 -17.87 11.41
CA VAL A 122 10.26 -17.25 12.10
C VAL A 122 11.32 -16.91 11.05
N LEU A 123 11.41 -15.63 10.73
CA LEU A 123 12.34 -15.08 9.75
C LEU A 123 12.67 -13.65 10.19
N PRO A 124 13.70 -13.46 11.03
CA PRO A 124 14.10 -12.13 11.47
C PRO A 124 14.49 -11.26 10.27
N LEU A 125 13.95 -10.03 10.24
CA LEU A 125 14.23 -9.07 9.19
C LEU A 125 14.36 -7.64 9.74
N ALA A 126 15.23 -6.86 9.13
CA ALA A 126 15.31 -5.41 9.35
C ALA A 126 14.32 -4.66 8.46
N ALA A 127 13.97 -3.42 8.85
CA ALA A 127 13.13 -2.56 8.03
C ALA A 127 13.75 -2.34 6.65
N LEU A 128 12.90 -2.33 5.62
CA LEU A 128 13.25 -2.19 4.20
C LEU A 128 14.08 -3.34 3.61
N GLN A 129 14.25 -4.45 4.34
CA GLN A 129 14.77 -5.67 3.74
C GLN A 129 13.80 -6.29 2.75
N GLN A 130 14.35 -7.00 1.77
CA GLN A 130 13.56 -7.66 0.73
C GLN A 130 13.41 -9.15 1.02
N ILE A 131 12.19 -9.64 0.83
CA ILE A 131 11.88 -11.07 0.82
C ILE A 131 11.50 -11.51 -0.59
N SER A 132 11.66 -12.81 -0.86
CA SER A 132 11.12 -13.49 -2.03
C SER A 132 10.09 -14.52 -1.56
N VAL A 133 8.86 -14.39 -2.04
CA VAL A 133 7.79 -15.36 -1.82
C VAL A 133 7.57 -16.13 -3.12
N THR A 134 7.65 -17.46 -3.06
CA THR A 134 7.33 -18.35 -4.19
C THR A 134 6.08 -19.16 -3.87
N ALA A 135 5.20 -19.37 -4.83
CA ALA A 135 4.05 -20.27 -4.70
C ALA A 135 3.83 -21.07 -5.99
N TRP A 136 3.32 -22.29 -5.85
CA TRP A 136 2.97 -23.18 -6.93
C TRP A 136 1.47 -23.07 -7.24
N PHE A 137 1.14 -22.89 -8.51
CA PHE A 137 -0.23 -22.79 -9.02
C PHE A 137 -0.47 -23.97 -9.98
N PRO A 138 -0.92 -25.14 -9.48
CA PRO A 138 -1.10 -26.33 -10.31
C PRO A 138 -2.26 -26.19 -11.30
N GLN A 139 -3.23 -25.32 -11.00
CA GLN A 139 -4.45 -25.13 -11.77
C GLN A 139 -4.50 -23.74 -12.39
N PRO A 140 -5.27 -23.57 -13.48
CA PRO A 140 -5.62 -22.25 -14.00
C PRO A 140 -6.17 -21.34 -12.91
N THR A 141 -5.48 -20.22 -12.66
CA THR A 141 -5.77 -19.30 -11.57
C THR A 141 -6.01 -17.89 -12.10
N GLN A 142 -7.00 -17.20 -11.52
CA GLN A 142 -7.30 -15.79 -11.75
C GLN A 142 -7.08 -15.00 -10.46
N PRO A 143 -5.86 -14.51 -10.21
CA PRO A 143 -5.54 -13.76 -9.00
C PRO A 143 -6.29 -12.42 -8.96
N ALA A 144 -6.78 -12.06 -7.77
CA ALA A 144 -7.62 -10.87 -7.55
C ALA A 144 -6.95 -9.80 -6.66
N VAL A 145 -5.62 -9.71 -6.68
CA VAL A 145 -4.85 -8.59 -6.13
C VAL A 145 -4.33 -7.72 -7.28
N ARG A 146 -4.11 -6.41 -7.06
CA ARG A 146 -3.57 -5.50 -8.07
C ARG A 146 -2.29 -6.04 -8.70
N ARG A 147 -1.92 -5.48 -9.85
CA ARG A 147 -0.69 -5.88 -10.53
C ARG A 147 0.54 -5.60 -9.67
N THR A 148 1.43 -6.58 -9.66
CA THR A 148 2.73 -6.51 -8.99
C THR A 148 3.80 -7.09 -9.93
N VAL A 149 5.06 -6.84 -9.60
CA VAL A 149 6.18 -7.41 -10.35
C VAL A 149 6.40 -8.85 -9.88
N VAL A 150 6.35 -9.78 -10.82
CA VAL A 150 6.52 -11.21 -10.55
C VAL A 150 7.54 -11.82 -11.51
N ARG A 151 8.12 -12.96 -11.14
CA ARG A 151 8.81 -13.87 -12.05
C ARG A 151 8.01 -15.16 -12.12
N VAL A 152 7.82 -15.68 -13.31
CA VAL A 152 7.00 -16.87 -13.56
C VAL A 152 7.87 -17.90 -14.25
N ALA A 153 7.82 -19.14 -13.77
CA ALA A 153 8.49 -20.28 -14.37
C ALA A 153 7.50 -21.43 -14.52
N ASP A 154 7.58 -22.13 -15.64
CA ASP A 154 6.71 -23.28 -15.92
C ASP A 154 7.10 -24.49 -15.05
N GLY A 155 6.09 -25.25 -14.65
CA GLY A 155 6.25 -26.43 -13.80
C GLY A 155 6.54 -26.09 -12.34
N ARG A 156 6.46 -27.12 -11.49
CA ARG A 156 6.71 -27.01 -10.05
C ARG A 156 8.20 -26.88 -9.81
N GLN A 157 8.63 -25.77 -9.23
CA GLN A 157 10.03 -25.48 -8.95
C GLN A 157 10.21 -25.05 -7.50
N ASP A 158 11.35 -25.42 -6.91
CA ASP A 158 11.68 -25.05 -5.54
C ASP A 158 12.04 -23.57 -5.36
N ALA A 159 12.47 -22.93 -6.44
CA ALA A 159 12.83 -21.52 -6.51
C ALA A 159 12.72 -21.02 -7.95
N VAL A 160 12.44 -19.73 -8.11
CA VAL A 160 12.51 -19.05 -9.42
C VAL A 160 13.74 -18.12 -9.41
N ALA A 161 14.67 -18.34 -10.33
CA ALA A 161 15.96 -17.63 -10.37
C ALA A 161 15.81 -16.14 -10.74
N ASP A 162 16.78 -15.32 -10.33
CA ASP A 162 16.78 -13.88 -10.64
C ASP A 162 16.90 -13.58 -12.15
N ALA A 163 17.54 -14.49 -12.89
CA ALA A 163 17.69 -14.41 -14.35
C ALA A 163 16.36 -14.54 -15.11
N VAL A 164 15.31 -15.08 -14.47
CA VAL A 164 13.97 -15.10 -15.07
C VAL A 164 13.48 -13.66 -15.20
N ARG A 165 13.06 -13.29 -16.41
CA ARG A 165 12.58 -11.95 -16.71
C ARG A 165 11.35 -11.61 -15.86
N VAL A 166 11.33 -10.39 -15.35
CA VAL A 166 10.18 -9.86 -14.62
C VAL A 166 8.98 -9.62 -15.54
N SER A 167 7.80 -9.92 -15.02
CA SER A 167 6.48 -9.64 -15.61
C SER A 167 5.66 -8.75 -14.67
N TYR A 168 4.56 -8.18 -15.17
CA TYR A 168 3.67 -7.32 -14.39
C TYR A 168 2.23 -7.85 -14.44
N GLN A 169 1.85 -8.64 -13.44
CA GLN A 169 0.63 -9.45 -13.43
C GLN A 169 -0.10 -9.30 -12.09
N GLN A 170 -1.39 -9.62 -12.04
CA GLN A 170 -2.08 -9.73 -10.77
C GLN A 170 -1.51 -10.89 -9.97
N ASN A 171 -1.64 -10.82 -8.64
CA ASN A 171 -1.12 -11.84 -7.76
C ASN A 171 -2.14 -12.18 -6.66
N VAL A 172 -1.75 -13.00 -5.70
CA VAL A 172 -2.61 -13.48 -4.61
C VAL A 172 -2.21 -12.95 -3.25
N PHE A 173 -0.99 -12.45 -3.08
CA PHE A 173 -0.52 -11.90 -1.81
C PHE A 173 -0.98 -10.44 -1.66
N SER A 174 -1.80 -10.16 -0.66
CA SER A 174 -2.31 -8.80 -0.39
C SER A 174 -1.63 -8.11 0.78
N ALA A 175 -0.98 -8.86 1.68
CA ALA A 175 -0.19 -8.27 2.76
C ALA A 175 0.94 -9.18 3.27
N VAL A 176 1.96 -8.55 3.84
CA VAL A 176 2.92 -9.17 4.76
C VAL A 176 2.75 -8.51 6.11
N LEU A 177 2.52 -9.31 7.16
CA LEU A 177 2.50 -8.84 8.53
C LEU A 177 3.77 -9.31 9.22
N VAL A 178 4.34 -8.50 10.10
CA VAL A 178 5.52 -8.85 10.89
C VAL A 178 5.23 -8.74 12.38
N GLN A 179 5.85 -9.63 13.15
CA GLN A 179 5.75 -9.64 14.60
C GLN A 179 6.86 -8.78 15.21
N ARG A 180 6.48 -7.84 16.08
CA ARG A 180 7.43 -7.01 16.86
C ARG A 180 6.84 -6.56 18.18
N ALA A 181 7.69 -6.21 19.14
CA ALA A 181 7.27 -5.77 20.47
C ALA A 181 6.53 -4.42 20.45
N GLU A 182 7.01 -3.45 19.67
CA GLU A 182 6.47 -2.09 19.60
C GLU A 182 5.85 -1.82 18.24
N ARG A 183 4.60 -1.34 18.19
CA ARG A 183 3.92 -1.00 16.95
C ARG A 183 4.44 0.35 16.39
N PRO A 184 4.91 0.41 15.13
CA PRO A 184 5.20 1.66 14.44
C PRO A 184 3.90 2.35 14.00
N GLN A 185 3.98 3.63 13.64
CA GLN A 185 2.87 4.30 12.98
C GLN A 185 2.75 3.86 11.52
N VAL A 186 1.54 3.60 11.05
CA VAL A 186 1.25 3.14 9.69
C VAL A 186 0.70 4.30 8.86
N ILE A 187 1.37 4.58 7.75
CA ILE A 187 0.98 5.56 6.73
C ILE A 187 0.52 4.79 5.50
N VAL A 188 -0.73 4.98 5.08
CA VAL A 188 -1.27 4.37 3.87
C VAL A 188 -1.29 5.38 2.72
N ALA A 189 -0.62 5.05 1.62
CA ALA A 189 -0.74 5.76 0.36
C ALA A 189 -1.93 5.18 -0.43
N LEU A 190 -3.04 5.90 -0.48
CA LEU A 190 -4.26 5.54 -1.21
C LEU A 190 -4.30 6.29 -2.54
N GLY A 191 -4.41 5.58 -3.67
CA GLY A 191 -4.49 6.25 -4.96
C GLY A 191 -4.56 5.36 -6.19
N ASP A 192 -4.12 5.92 -7.31
CA ASP A 192 -4.20 5.30 -8.63
C ASP A 192 -2.88 4.71 -9.16
N SER A 193 -2.67 4.72 -10.49
CA SER A 193 -1.46 4.23 -11.17
C SER A 193 -0.20 4.99 -10.78
N ILE A 194 -0.31 6.28 -10.45
CA ILE A 194 0.84 7.06 -10.02
C ILE A 194 1.28 6.56 -8.64
N THR A 195 0.34 6.36 -7.70
CA THR A 195 0.62 5.76 -6.39
C THR A 195 1.06 4.31 -6.48
N GLU A 196 0.44 3.50 -7.35
CA GLU A 196 0.84 2.11 -7.60
C GLU A 196 2.30 1.99 -8.06
N GLY A 197 2.82 3.01 -8.76
CA GLY A 197 4.15 2.98 -9.36
C GLY A 197 4.16 2.41 -10.78
N ALA A 198 3.11 2.64 -11.58
CA ALA A 198 2.86 1.97 -12.85
C ALA A 198 4.04 2.02 -13.84
N THR A 199 4.87 3.07 -13.76
CA THR A 199 6.01 3.36 -14.64
C THR A 199 7.36 3.37 -13.94
N ALA A 200 7.40 3.02 -12.65
CA ALA A 200 8.64 2.76 -11.95
C ALA A 200 9.37 1.58 -12.62
N ALA A 201 10.70 1.58 -12.62
CA ALA A 201 11.48 0.49 -13.17
C ALA A 201 11.06 -0.85 -12.55
N ARG A 202 10.74 -1.85 -13.40
CA ARG A 202 10.21 -3.14 -12.93
C ARG A 202 11.25 -3.86 -12.07
N GLY A 203 10.83 -4.32 -10.89
CA GLY A 203 11.70 -4.98 -9.92
C GLY A 203 12.52 -4.01 -9.06
N SER A 204 12.39 -2.70 -9.29
CA SER A 204 12.83 -1.68 -8.33
C SER A 204 11.75 -1.40 -7.28
N PHE A 205 12.09 -0.54 -6.32
CA PHE A 205 11.19 -0.01 -5.30
C PHE A 205 11.21 1.53 -5.38
N ASN A 206 11.15 2.06 -6.61
CA ASN A 206 11.37 3.47 -6.91
C ASN A 206 10.08 4.31 -6.89
N GLN A 207 8.91 3.70 -6.71
CA GLN A 207 7.65 4.41 -6.54
C GLN A 207 7.66 5.29 -5.29
N TRP A 208 6.93 6.42 -5.33
CA TRP A 208 7.01 7.43 -4.27
C TRP A 208 6.67 6.91 -2.85
N PRO A 209 5.75 5.95 -2.63
CA PRO A 209 5.49 5.44 -1.28
C PRO A 209 6.68 4.66 -0.71
N GLU A 210 7.40 3.88 -1.53
CA GLU A 210 8.59 3.15 -1.09
C GLU A 210 9.73 4.10 -0.72
N ARG A 211 9.92 5.13 -1.54
CA ARG A 211 10.92 6.18 -1.28
C ARG A 211 10.58 7.01 -0.04
N LEU A 212 9.31 7.27 0.22
CA LEU A 212 8.88 7.88 1.47
C LEU A 212 9.25 6.98 2.66
N GLY A 213 9.04 5.66 2.55
CA GLY A 213 9.47 4.68 3.54
C GLY A 213 10.98 4.72 3.80
N GLU A 214 11.80 4.81 2.75
CA GLU A 214 13.26 4.99 2.87
C GLU A 214 13.61 6.27 3.63
N ARG A 215 13.03 7.42 3.24
CA ARG A 215 13.27 8.71 3.89
C ARG A 215 12.88 8.70 5.37
N LEU A 216 11.74 8.11 5.70
CA LEU A 216 11.26 7.97 7.08
C LEU A 216 12.14 7.05 7.91
N GLN A 217 12.58 5.92 7.37
CA GLN A 217 13.49 5.02 8.08
C GLN A 217 14.85 5.67 8.34
N GLN A 218 15.34 6.51 7.42
CA GLN A 218 16.59 7.25 7.61
C GLN A 218 16.46 8.35 8.67
N ALA A 219 15.38 9.12 8.64
CA ALA A 219 15.18 10.24 9.56
C ALA A 219 14.69 9.80 10.95
N CYS A 220 13.83 8.78 11.00
CA CYS A 220 13.13 8.30 12.19
C CYS A 220 13.06 6.76 12.20
N PRO A 221 14.21 6.07 12.44
CA PRO A 221 14.30 4.63 12.34
C PRO A 221 13.20 3.89 13.12
N ASP A 222 12.61 2.88 12.49
CA ASP A 222 11.63 1.94 13.05
C ASP A 222 10.32 2.56 13.56
N ARG A 223 10.11 3.86 13.38
CA ARG A 223 8.91 4.59 13.84
C ARG A 223 7.73 4.51 12.88
N PHE A 224 7.97 4.29 11.58
CA PHE A 224 6.94 4.36 10.55
C PHE A 224 6.98 3.18 9.60
N VAL A 225 5.81 2.85 9.04
CA VAL A 225 5.65 1.95 7.90
C VAL A 225 4.82 2.66 6.85
N VAL A 226 5.25 2.61 5.58
CA VAL A 226 4.47 3.14 4.46
C VAL A 226 3.89 1.98 3.65
N LEU A 227 2.58 1.97 3.48
CA LEU A 227 1.83 0.94 2.77
C LEU A 227 1.27 1.50 1.46
N ASN A 228 1.36 0.74 0.36
CA ASN A 228 0.93 1.19 -0.96
C ASN A 228 -0.39 0.52 -1.39
N GLN A 229 -1.48 1.27 -1.25
CA GLN A 229 -2.82 0.91 -1.69
C GLN A 229 -3.19 1.60 -3.03
N GLY A 230 -2.21 1.88 -3.88
CA GLY A 230 -2.41 2.40 -5.23
C GLY A 230 -2.91 1.34 -6.19
N ILE A 231 -3.91 1.63 -7.03
CA ILE A 231 -4.39 0.71 -8.07
C ILE A 231 -4.46 1.43 -9.43
N SER A 232 -3.81 0.88 -10.45
CA SER A 232 -3.73 1.47 -11.78
C SER A 232 -5.10 1.67 -12.44
N GLY A 233 -5.48 2.93 -12.65
CA GLY A 233 -6.77 3.34 -13.22
C GLY A 233 -7.91 3.36 -12.20
N ASN A 234 -7.60 3.38 -10.90
CA ASN A 234 -8.58 3.68 -9.87
C ASN A 234 -9.06 5.12 -9.98
N LYS A 235 -10.21 5.38 -9.37
CA LYS A 235 -10.91 6.66 -9.36
C LYS A 235 -11.43 6.89 -7.95
N LEU A 236 -11.67 8.15 -7.60
CA LEU A 236 -12.23 8.53 -6.30
C LEU A 236 -13.70 8.13 -6.17
N LEU A 237 -14.52 8.53 -7.15
CA LEU A 237 -15.97 8.46 -7.05
C LEU A 237 -16.56 7.24 -7.76
N ASP A 238 -16.30 7.14 -9.06
CA ASP A 238 -16.83 6.11 -9.93
C ASP A 238 -15.95 4.85 -9.91
N HIS A 239 -16.50 3.70 -10.28
CA HIS A 239 -15.68 2.53 -10.51
C HIS A 239 -14.77 2.77 -11.73
N GLY A 240 -13.47 2.64 -11.51
CA GLY A 240 -12.46 2.73 -12.55
C GLY A 240 -12.12 1.33 -13.07
N ARG A 241 -10.83 1.02 -13.14
CA ARG A 241 -10.34 -0.36 -13.32
C ARG A 241 -10.46 -1.22 -12.05
N SER A 242 -10.99 -0.64 -10.97
CA SER A 242 -11.28 -1.28 -9.69
C SER A 242 -12.44 -0.53 -9.02
N HIS A 243 -12.97 -1.08 -7.92
CA HIS A 243 -13.88 -0.33 -7.05
C HIS A 243 -13.28 1.01 -6.65
N SER A 244 -14.12 2.06 -6.54
CA SER A 244 -13.65 3.43 -6.31
C SER A 244 -12.94 3.55 -4.96
N ALA A 245 -12.07 4.55 -4.80
CA ALA A 245 -11.38 4.78 -3.54
C ALA A 245 -12.37 4.93 -2.37
N LEU A 246 -13.52 5.59 -2.59
CA LEU A 246 -14.60 5.64 -1.60
C LEU A 246 -15.18 4.26 -1.25
N SER A 247 -15.37 3.40 -2.25
CA SER A 247 -15.99 2.08 -2.06
C SER A 247 -15.04 1.06 -1.42
N ARG A 248 -13.73 1.21 -1.63
CA ARG A 248 -12.71 0.32 -1.07
C ARG A 248 -12.06 0.85 0.21
N LEU A 249 -12.47 2.03 0.70
CA LEU A 249 -11.84 2.70 1.84
C LEU A 249 -11.81 1.80 3.09
N ASP A 250 -12.93 1.15 3.39
CA ASP A 250 -13.05 0.28 4.56
C ASP A 250 -12.10 -0.91 4.44
N ARG A 251 -12.15 -1.58 3.29
CA ARG A 251 -11.34 -2.76 3.02
C ARG A 251 -9.85 -2.44 2.99
N ASP A 252 -9.42 -1.42 2.24
CA ASP A 252 -8.01 -1.20 1.94
C ASP A 252 -7.29 -0.32 2.98
N VAL A 253 -8.03 0.45 3.78
CA VAL A 253 -7.45 1.40 4.73
C VAL A 253 -7.89 1.09 6.15
N ILE A 254 -9.20 1.18 6.42
CA ILE A 254 -9.73 1.12 7.80
C ILE A 254 -9.52 -0.28 8.40
N ALA A 255 -9.76 -1.34 7.64
CA ALA A 255 -9.74 -2.72 8.12
C ALA A 255 -8.38 -3.43 8.00
N VAL A 256 -7.47 -2.95 7.14
CA VAL A 256 -6.28 -3.74 6.73
C VAL A 256 -4.99 -3.32 7.43
N ALA A 257 -4.93 -2.11 7.98
CA ALA A 257 -3.64 -1.49 8.25
C ALA A 257 -3.46 -0.97 9.68
N ASP A 258 -4.48 -1.02 10.54
CA ASP A 258 -4.55 -0.16 11.72
C ASP A 258 -4.04 1.25 11.34
N ALA A 259 -4.52 1.81 10.23
CA ALA A 259 -3.89 2.98 9.64
C ALA A 259 -3.94 4.15 10.63
N ASP A 260 -2.79 4.71 11.03
CA ASP A 260 -2.78 5.94 11.83
C ASP A 260 -2.92 7.16 10.91
N GLN A 261 -2.46 7.03 9.67
CA GLN A 261 -2.33 8.13 8.72
C GLN A 261 -2.60 7.67 7.28
N VAL A 262 -3.16 8.55 6.46
CA VAL A 262 -3.44 8.30 5.04
C VAL A 262 -3.00 9.47 4.18
N ILE A 263 -2.27 9.19 3.11
CA ILE A 263 -2.03 10.13 2.02
C ILE A 263 -2.94 9.76 0.87
N VAL A 264 -3.89 10.63 0.56
CA VAL A 264 -4.86 10.47 -0.52
C VAL A 264 -4.31 11.15 -1.76
N PHE A 265 -4.02 10.37 -2.79
CA PHE A 265 -3.61 10.89 -4.09
C PHE A 265 -4.35 10.15 -5.20
N GLU A 266 -5.55 10.64 -5.49
CA GLU A 266 -6.55 10.02 -6.34
C GLU A 266 -7.35 11.13 -7.03
N GLY A 267 -7.87 10.88 -8.23
CA GLY A 267 -8.78 11.81 -8.90
C GLY A 267 -8.36 12.20 -10.32
N ILE A 268 -7.12 11.96 -10.72
CA ILE A 268 -6.69 12.27 -12.10
C ILE A 268 -7.52 11.46 -13.11
N ASN A 269 -7.82 10.20 -12.77
CA ASN A 269 -8.64 9.29 -13.55
C ASN A 269 -10.12 9.67 -13.57
N ASP A 270 -10.60 10.45 -12.60
CA ASP A 270 -11.97 10.96 -12.54
C ASP A 270 -12.17 12.15 -13.50
N ILE A 271 -11.10 12.88 -13.82
CA ILE A 271 -11.19 14.09 -14.65
C ILE A 271 -10.68 13.90 -16.08
N ARG A 272 -9.89 12.84 -16.36
CA ARG A 272 -9.29 12.53 -17.68
C ARG A 272 -10.15 11.62 -18.57
N HIS A 273 -11.45 11.87 -18.68
CA HIS A 273 -12.32 11.07 -19.56
C HIS A 273 -12.46 11.70 -20.93
N GLY A 274 -12.26 10.90 -21.97
CA GLY A 274 -12.74 11.22 -23.32
C GLY A 274 -14.25 11.44 -23.26
N GLY A 275 -14.69 12.63 -23.65
CA GLY A 275 -16.04 13.14 -23.51
C GLY A 275 -17.10 12.40 -24.30
N GLY A 276 -17.47 11.21 -23.85
CA GLY A 276 -18.74 10.58 -24.23
C GLY A 276 -19.94 11.43 -23.78
N ALA A 277 -21.11 11.16 -24.39
CA ALA A 277 -22.33 11.92 -24.16
C ALA A 277 -22.97 11.75 -22.76
N GLN A 278 -22.50 10.78 -21.96
CA GLN A 278 -23.04 10.51 -20.64
C GLN A 278 -22.33 11.36 -19.56
N PRO A 279 -23.06 12.04 -18.67
CA PRO A 279 -22.46 12.71 -17.51
C PRO A 279 -21.74 11.67 -16.63
N LEU A 280 -20.42 11.81 -16.48
CA LEU A 280 -19.62 10.96 -15.61
C LEU A 280 -19.43 11.64 -14.25
N LEU A 281 -19.70 10.91 -13.17
CA LEU A 281 -19.38 11.35 -11.81
C LEU A 281 -17.88 11.67 -11.72
N GLY A 282 -17.54 12.82 -11.13
CA GLY A 282 -16.15 13.26 -10.94
C GLY A 282 -15.53 14.10 -12.06
N ARG A 283 -16.24 14.31 -13.18
CA ARG A 283 -15.73 15.16 -14.28
C ARG A 283 -15.65 16.66 -13.93
N ASN A 284 -16.31 17.08 -12.86
CA ASN A 284 -16.29 18.46 -12.37
C ASN A 284 -15.76 18.56 -10.94
N ALA A 285 -15.22 19.73 -10.60
CA ALA A 285 -14.63 19.98 -9.29
C ALA A 285 -15.64 19.82 -8.13
N PRO A 286 -16.90 20.32 -8.21
CA PRO A 286 -17.86 20.16 -7.11
C PRO A 286 -18.07 18.71 -6.65
N TYR A 287 -18.24 17.76 -7.57
CA TYR A 287 -18.39 16.34 -7.19
C TYR A 287 -17.10 15.77 -6.61
N MET A 288 -15.94 16.12 -7.16
CA MET A 288 -14.66 15.67 -6.62
C MET A 288 -14.44 16.17 -5.18
N LEU A 289 -14.72 17.45 -4.93
CA LEU A 289 -14.66 18.04 -3.60
C LEU A 289 -15.60 17.34 -2.61
N LEU A 290 -16.82 17.00 -3.03
CA LEU A 290 -17.74 16.19 -2.21
C LEU A 290 -17.10 14.84 -1.85
N GLY A 291 -16.52 14.14 -2.83
CA GLY A 291 -15.83 12.86 -2.62
C GLY A 291 -14.68 12.96 -1.63
N TYR A 292 -13.80 13.94 -1.80
CA TYR A 292 -12.67 14.15 -0.90
C TYR A 292 -13.14 14.45 0.53
N ARG A 293 -14.18 15.27 0.70
CA ARG A 293 -14.76 15.56 2.03
C ARG A 293 -15.36 14.32 2.68
N GLN A 294 -16.09 13.49 1.92
CA GLN A 294 -16.65 12.24 2.44
C GLN A 294 -15.54 11.27 2.84
N LEU A 295 -14.48 11.17 2.05
CA LEU A 295 -13.32 10.35 2.36
C LEU A 295 -12.64 10.82 3.66
N ALA A 296 -12.32 12.11 3.78
CA ALA A 296 -11.70 12.67 4.96
C ALA A 296 -12.57 12.47 6.22
N ALA A 297 -13.88 12.79 6.13
CA ALA A 297 -14.80 12.62 7.25
C ALA A 297 -14.86 11.17 7.76
N ARG A 298 -14.85 10.19 6.85
CA ARG A 298 -14.85 8.77 7.23
C ARG A 298 -13.55 8.35 7.88
N LEU A 299 -12.39 8.79 7.37
CA LEU A 299 -11.09 8.49 7.99
C LEU A 299 -10.96 9.15 9.37
N HIS A 300 -11.37 10.42 9.50
CA HIS A 300 -11.37 11.13 10.78
C HIS A 300 -12.30 10.50 11.82
N ALA A 301 -13.43 9.93 11.41
CA ALA A 301 -14.32 9.17 12.30
C ALA A 301 -13.65 7.94 12.93
N HIS A 302 -12.57 7.43 12.32
CA HIS A 302 -11.72 6.37 12.85
C HIS A 302 -10.42 6.89 13.50
N GLY A 303 -10.28 8.20 13.71
CA GLY A 303 -9.09 8.81 14.31
C GLY A 303 -7.87 8.85 13.38
N ILE A 304 -8.06 8.64 12.08
CA ILE A 304 -6.98 8.52 11.10
C ILE A 304 -6.65 9.91 10.55
N ARG A 305 -5.40 10.35 10.71
CA ARG A 305 -4.95 11.64 10.12
C ARG A 305 -4.85 11.52 8.62
N THR A 306 -5.40 12.47 7.89
CA THR A 306 -5.57 12.39 6.44
C THR A 306 -4.93 13.59 5.75
N TYR A 307 -4.06 13.31 4.77
CA TYR A 307 -3.36 14.29 3.95
C TYR A 307 -3.81 14.17 2.49
N LEU A 308 -3.92 15.30 1.80
CA LEU A 308 -4.30 15.34 0.38
C LEU A 308 -3.11 15.67 -0.52
N GLY A 309 -2.85 14.83 -1.52
CA GLY A 309 -1.92 15.12 -2.61
C GLY A 309 -2.60 15.94 -3.71
N THR A 310 -2.00 17.06 -4.13
CA THR A 310 -2.51 17.82 -5.29
C THR A 310 -2.40 17.01 -6.58
N LEU A 311 -3.39 17.11 -7.46
CA LEU A 311 -3.40 16.41 -8.75
C LEU A 311 -2.26 16.93 -9.64
N THR A 312 -1.44 16.02 -10.15
CA THR A 312 -0.28 16.37 -10.98
C THR A 312 -0.72 16.84 -12.37
N PRO A 313 0.10 17.62 -13.08
CA PRO A 313 -0.18 17.98 -14.47
C PRO A 313 -0.27 16.74 -15.36
N PHE A 314 -1.01 16.81 -16.46
CA PHE A 314 -1.13 15.69 -17.41
C PHE A 314 -1.43 16.14 -18.85
N GLY A 315 -1.10 17.40 -19.16
CA GLY A 315 -1.17 17.99 -20.49
C GLY A 315 -0.36 17.20 -21.51
N GLY A 316 -0.98 16.91 -22.65
CA GLY A 316 -0.38 16.09 -23.70
C GLY A 316 -0.52 14.57 -23.50
N SER A 317 -1.11 14.11 -22.39
CA SER A 317 -1.46 12.70 -22.25
C SER A 317 -2.64 12.31 -23.16
N GLU A 318 -2.75 11.03 -23.52
CA GLU A 318 -3.74 10.50 -24.48
C GLU A 318 -5.20 10.88 -24.17
N ARG A 319 -5.54 11.09 -22.89
CA ARG A 319 -6.92 11.41 -22.44
C ARG A 319 -7.04 12.81 -21.84
N TYR A 320 -6.13 13.70 -22.19
CA TYR A 320 -6.20 15.09 -21.80
C TYR A 320 -7.30 15.82 -22.58
N GLU A 321 -8.06 16.67 -21.88
CA GLU A 321 -9.01 17.61 -22.47
C GLU A 321 -8.84 18.99 -21.81
N PRO A 322 -9.12 20.10 -22.52
CA PRO A 322 -9.05 21.45 -21.94
C PRO A 322 -9.90 21.62 -20.67
N VAL A 323 -11.09 21.02 -20.62
CA VAL A 323 -11.97 21.06 -19.44
C VAL A 323 -11.31 20.42 -18.22
N SER A 324 -10.50 19.38 -18.42
CA SER A 324 -9.85 18.67 -17.33
C SER A 324 -8.75 19.51 -16.67
N ALA A 325 -8.05 20.37 -17.42
CA ALA A 325 -7.09 21.33 -16.86
C ALA A 325 -7.78 22.34 -15.92
N THR A 326 -8.93 22.88 -16.33
CA THR A 326 -9.73 23.78 -15.47
C THR A 326 -10.20 23.06 -14.21
N THR A 327 -10.76 21.86 -14.34
CA THR A 327 -11.20 21.06 -13.19
C THR A 327 -10.02 20.74 -12.26
N ARG A 328 -8.87 20.33 -12.80
CA ARG A 328 -7.64 20.07 -12.02
C ARG A 328 -7.20 21.31 -11.26
N ALA A 329 -7.14 22.46 -11.92
CA ALA A 329 -6.75 23.72 -11.30
C ALA A 329 -7.70 24.11 -10.17
N SER A 330 -9.02 23.96 -10.36
CA SER A 330 -10.02 24.21 -9.29
C SER A 330 -9.86 23.26 -8.11
N ILE A 331 -9.65 21.96 -8.35
CA ILE A 331 -9.40 20.98 -7.28
C ILE A 331 -8.13 21.34 -6.51
N ASN A 332 -7.04 21.63 -7.21
CA ASN A 332 -5.76 21.96 -6.59
C ASN A 332 -5.79 23.30 -5.85
N GLN A 333 -6.54 24.28 -6.33
CA GLN A 333 -6.76 25.54 -5.61
C GLN A 333 -7.53 25.29 -4.31
N TRP A 334 -8.60 24.50 -4.35
CA TRP A 334 -9.34 24.12 -3.16
C TRP A 334 -8.48 23.30 -2.19
N ALA A 335 -7.71 22.33 -2.71
CA ALA A 335 -6.81 21.51 -1.91
C ALA A 335 -5.83 22.37 -1.12
N ARG A 336 -5.31 23.46 -1.69
CA ARG A 336 -4.40 24.39 -0.99
C ARG A 336 -5.10 25.40 -0.07
N SER A 337 -6.43 25.45 -0.07
CA SER A 337 -7.19 26.34 0.81
C SER A 337 -7.23 25.81 2.25
N LYS A 338 -7.54 26.69 3.20
CA LYS A 338 -7.70 26.31 4.62
C LYS A 338 -8.96 25.48 4.88
N ASP A 339 -9.93 25.50 3.96
CA ASP A 339 -11.24 24.85 4.10
C ASP A 339 -11.29 23.49 3.37
N ASN A 340 -10.12 22.88 3.13
CA ASN A 340 -10.03 21.59 2.46
C ASN A 340 -10.51 20.42 3.35
N GLY A 341 -10.47 20.58 4.69
CA GLY A 341 -10.87 19.55 5.66
C GLY A 341 -9.86 18.41 5.86
N PHE A 342 -8.62 18.55 5.39
CA PHE A 342 -7.51 17.60 5.58
C PHE A 342 -6.52 18.13 6.63
N ASP A 343 -5.77 17.22 7.26
CA ASP A 343 -4.73 17.54 8.26
C ASP A 343 -3.46 18.13 7.64
N GLY A 344 -3.34 18.06 6.31
CA GLY A 344 -2.26 18.70 5.55
C GLY A 344 -2.36 18.40 4.05
N VAL A 345 -1.52 19.09 3.29
CA VAL A 345 -1.49 19.02 1.83
C VAL A 345 -0.07 18.73 1.37
N ILE A 346 0.08 17.80 0.44
CA ILE A 346 1.34 17.49 -0.22
C ILE A 346 1.24 17.98 -1.66
N ASP A 347 2.07 18.95 -2.03
CA ASP A 347 1.96 19.62 -3.32
C ASP A 347 2.71 18.87 -4.44
N PHE A 348 2.19 17.71 -4.85
CA PHE A 348 2.74 16.93 -5.96
C PHE A 348 2.67 17.64 -7.31
N ASP A 349 1.68 18.52 -7.52
CA ASP A 349 1.62 19.42 -8.68
C ASP A 349 2.87 20.30 -8.76
N ALA A 350 3.22 20.99 -7.67
CA ALA A 350 4.44 21.81 -7.63
C ALA A 350 5.71 20.97 -7.80
N ALA A 351 5.74 19.74 -7.29
CA ALA A 351 6.89 18.84 -7.40
C ALA A 351 7.19 18.39 -8.83
N LEU A 352 6.17 18.31 -9.69
CA LEU A 352 6.27 17.70 -11.01
C LEU A 352 6.02 18.64 -12.20
N ARG A 353 5.35 19.78 -12.00
CA ARG A 353 5.03 20.70 -13.10
C ARG A 353 6.28 21.29 -13.75
N ASP A 354 6.23 21.41 -15.07
CA ASP A 354 7.19 22.23 -15.80
C ASP A 354 6.95 23.71 -15.46
N PRO A 355 7.93 24.44 -14.90
CA PRO A 355 7.78 25.86 -14.59
C PRO A 355 7.44 26.74 -15.81
N LYS A 356 7.79 26.29 -17.03
CA LYS A 356 7.51 27.00 -18.28
C LYS A 356 6.17 26.60 -18.90
N GLN A 357 5.65 25.41 -18.56
CA GLN A 357 4.39 24.87 -19.07
C GLN A 357 3.63 24.18 -17.92
N PRO A 358 2.88 24.93 -17.08
CA PRO A 358 2.36 24.41 -15.81
C PRO A 358 1.39 23.22 -15.90
N GLU A 359 0.81 22.95 -17.07
CA GLU A 359 -0.03 21.78 -17.30
C GLU A 359 0.75 20.55 -17.79
N SER A 360 2.06 20.66 -18.00
CA SER A 360 2.92 19.59 -18.50
C SER A 360 3.87 19.07 -17.42
N LEU A 361 4.26 17.79 -17.53
CA LEU A 361 5.46 17.28 -16.88
C LEU A 361 6.67 17.46 -17.80
N PRO A 362 7.86 17.80 -17.28
CA PRO A 362 9.09 17.75 -18.04
C PRO A 362 9.36 16.33 -18.58
N ALA A 363 9.72 16.21 -19.86
CA ALA A 363 9.96 14.91 -20.50
C ALA A 363 11.03 14.06 -19.80
N ALA A 364 12.01 14.70 -19.14
CA ALA A 364 13.07 14.02 -18.38
C ALA A 364 12.55 13.25 -17.16
N ILE A 365 11.35 13.56 -16.66
CA ILE A 365 10.77 12.96 -15.45
C ILE A 365 9.44 12.23 -15.68
N ALA A 366 9.00 12.11 -16.93
CA ALA A 366 7.72 11.50 -17.31
C ALA A 366 7.91 10.43 -18.39
N ARG A 367 6.96 9.49 -18.51
CA ARG A 367 6.96 8.48 -19.58
C ARG A 367 5.95 8.74 -20.69
N ASP A 368 4.78 9.24 -20.34
CA ASP A 368 3.62 9.33 -21.24
C ASP A 368 2.78 10.59 -20.97
N HIS A 369 3.45 11.67 -20.55
CA HIS A 369 2.83 12.94 -20.16
C HIS A 369 1.85 12.84 -18.98
N LEU A 370 1.78 11.71 -18.28
CA LEU A 370 0.96 11.51 -17.08
C LEU A 370 1.77 10.86 -15.97
N HIS A 371 2.42 9.75 -16.27
CA HIS A 371 3.10 8.95 -15.27
C HIS A 371 4.57 9.38 -15.10
N PRO A 372 5.02 9.64 -13.85
CA PRO A 372 6.42 9.91 -13.55
C PRO A 372 7.32 8.71 -13.89
N ASN A 373 8.57 8.96 -14.26
CA ASN A 373 9.61 7.93 -14.22
C ASN A 373 10.25 7.86 -12.81
N ASP A 374 11.31 7.08 -12.65
CA ASP A 374 11.98 6.90 -11.34
C ASP A 374 12.48 8.20 -10.71
N GLU A 375 12.91 9.17 -11.52
CA GLU A 375 13.34 10.50 -11.07
C GLU A 375 12.13 11.35 -10.68
N GLY A 376 11.04 11.31 -11.45
CA GLY A 376 9.80 11.97 -11.08
C GLY A 376 9.22 11.43 -9.76
N TYR A 377 9.25 10.10 -9.55
CA TYR A 377 8.85 9.51 -8.27
C TYR A 377 9.76 9.90 -7.11
N ARG A 378 11.07 10.08 -7.35
CA ARG A 378 11.99 10.63 -6.36
C ARG A 378 11.57 12.06 -5.97
N ARG A 379 11.29 12.94 -6.95
CA ARG A 379 10.81 14.30 -6.69
C ARG A 379 9.51 14.34 -5.89
N MET A 380 8.57 13.45 -6.22
CA MET A 380 7.33 13.32 -5.43
C MET A 380 7.65 12.95 -3.98
N ALA A 381 8.48 11.93 -3.76
CA ALA A 381 8.84 11.52 -2.41
C ALA A 381 9.55 12.65 -1.66
N ASP A 382 10.50 13.36 -2.27
CA ASP A 382 11.26 14.45 -1.65
C ASP A 382 10.42 15.68 -1.30
N ALA A 383 9.35 15.93 -2.05
CA ALA A 383 8.41 17.02 -1.77
C ALA A 383 7.56 16.81 -0.51
N ILE A 384 7.55 15.60 0.04
CA ILE A 384 6.82 15.30 1.28
C ILE A 384 7.66 15.80 2.46
N ASP A 385 7.16 16.82 3.16
CA ASP A 385 7.71 17.25 4.44
C ASP A 385 7.43 16.19 5.51
N LEU A 386 8.50 15.58 6.04
CA LEU A 386 8.39 14.54 7.08
C LEU A 386 7.84 15.11 8.40
N GLY A 387 7.93 16.43 8.60
CA GLY A 387 7.38 17.14 9.75
C GLY A 387 5.86 16.98 9.86
N LEU A 388 5.15 16.76 8.74
CA LEU A 388 3.73 16.44 8.71
C LEU A 388 3.39 15.20 9.56
N PHE A 389 4.32 14.25 9.64
CA PHE A 389 4.16 13.00 10.39
C PHE A 389 4.79 13.05 11.80
N GLY A 390 5.34 14.20 12.21
CA GLY A 390 6.12 14.33 13.44
C GLY A 390 7.49 13.64 13.35
N CYS A 391 8.06 13.58 12.14
CA CYS A 391 9.42 13.12 11.90
C CYS A 391 10.29 14.30 11.44
N GLN A 392 11.39 14.55 12.14
CA GLN A 392 12.36 15.58 11.73
C GLN A 392 13.62 14.88 11.25
N ALA A 393 14.11 15.25 10.07
CA ALA A 393 15.42 14.78 9.62
C ALA A 393 16.49 15.27 10.63
N PRO A 394 17.48 14.45 10.98
CA PRO A 394 18.62 14.93 11.76
C PRO A 394 19.25 16.12 11.02
N ARG A 395 19.48 17.22 11.75
CA ARG A 395 20.11 18.44 11.22
C ARG A 395 21.54 18.18 10.76
#